data_AF-A0A428H396-F1
#
_entry.id   AF-A0A428H396-F1
#
_cell.length_a   1.000
_cell.length_b   1.000
_cell.length_c   1.000
_cell.angle_alpha   90.00
_cell.angle_beta   90.00
_cell.angle_gamma   90.00
#
_symmetry.space_group_name_H-M   'P 1'
#
loop_
_entity.id
_entity.type
_entity.pdbx_description
1 polymer ?
#
loop_
_entity_poly.entity_id
_entity_poly.type
_entity_poly.pdbx_seq_one_letter_code
_entity_poly.pdbx_strand_id
1 'polypeptide(L)' 'MANLFAFRSTYPKDIYLTDNPIGNENDKYILECVAQSDLVVACWGNNGMYMDRENIIKELIPNLYCLKKIKMEPHIIL' A
#
# COMPACT_ATOMS: atom_id res chain seq x y z
N MET A 1 7.15 6.82 -8.50
CA MET A 1 6.83 5.53 -7.83
C MET A 1 6.72 5.80 -6.35
N ALA A 2 5.70 5.27 -5.67
CA ALA A 2 5.47 5.47 -4.24
C ALA A 2 5.18 4.13 -3.54
N ASN A 3 5.41 4.08 -2.23
CA ASN A 3 5.12 2.92 -1.38
C ASN A 3 3.92 3.21 -0.47
N LEU A 4 3.16 2.17 -0.13
CA LEU A 4 2.05 2.28 0.82
C LEU A 4 2.48 2.71 2.23
N PHE A 5 3.74 2.44 2.59
CA PHE A 5 4.33 2.70 3.89
C PHE A 5 5.62 3.51 3.72
N ALA A 6 5.88 4.47 4.60
CA ALA A 6 7.14 5.21 4.63
C ALA A 6 8.31 4.32 5.11
N PHE A 7 8.03 3.38 6.01
CA PHE A 7 9.05 2.47 6.51
C PHE A 7 9.55 1.53 5.41
N ARG A 8 10.88 1.38 5.32
CA ARG A 8 11.57 0.50 4.37
C ARG A 8 12.63 -0.29 5.12
N SER A 9 12.60 -1.61 5.00
CA SER A 9 13.63 -2.52 5.51
C SER A 9 13.94 -3.59 4.46
N THR A 10 15.13 -4.18 4.56
CA THR A 10 15.50 -5.40 3.83
C THR A 10 14.64 -6.60 4.28
N TYR A 11 14.15 -6.59 5.52
CA TYR A 11 13.29 -7.63 6.07
C TYR A 11 11.85 -7.10 6.18
N PRO A 12 10.91 -7.63 5.36
CA PRO A 12 9.52 -7.14 5.37
C PRO A 12 8.83 -7.25 6.72
N LYS A 13 9.27 -8.17 7.59
CA LYS A 13 8.69 -8.38 8.92
C LYS A 13 8.96 -7.22 9.90
N ASP A 14 9.99 -6.41 9.65
CA ASP A 14 10.35 -5.30 10.55
C ASP A 14 9.28 -4.20 10.56
N ILE A 15 8.42 -4.16 9.54
CA ILE A 15 7.30 -3.22 9.48
C ILE A 15 6.33 -3.40 10.65
N TYR A 16 6.19 -4.64 11.16
CA TYR A 16 5.32 -4.96 12.29
C TYR A 16 5.92 -4.56 13.64
N LEU A 17 7.21 -4.21 13.67
CA LEU A 17 7.94 -3.77 14.86
C LEU A 17 8.14 -2.25 14.89
N THR A 18 7.67 -1.55 13.86
CA THR A 18 7.82 -0.11 13.70
C THR A 18 6.58 0.59 14.26
N ASP A 19 6.76 1.59 15.12
CA ASP A 19 5.65 2.31 15.76
C ASP A 19 4.76 3.06 14.76
N ASN A 20 5.37 3.67 13.74
CA ASN A 20 4.66 4.39 12.69
C ASN A 20 5.16 3.99 11.30
N PRO A 21 4.75 2.82 10.79
CA PRO A 21 5.22 2.32 9.51
C PRO A 21 4.63 3.11 8.34
N ILE A 22 3.45 3.73 8.53
CA ILE A 22 2.79 4.57 7.52
C ILE A 22 3.61 5.84 7.30
N GLY A 23 4.01 6.53 8.38
CA GLY A 23 4.73 7.80 8.34
C GLY A 23 3.80 8.99 8.12
N ASN A 24 4.01 10.06 8.90
CA ASN A 24 3.09 11.21 8.97
C ASN A 24 2.87 11.95 7.64
N GLU A 25 3.88 11.96 6.76
CA GLU A 25 3.82 12.66 5.48
C GLU A 25 3.61 11.72 4.28
N ASN A 26 3.49 10.41 4.49
CA ASN A 26 3.50 9.46 3.38
C ASN A 26 2.30 9.64 2.45
N ASP A 27 1.12 9.91 2.98
CA ASP A 27 -0.07 10.21 2.17
C ASP A 27 0.13 11.44 1.29
N LYS A 28 0.75 12.49 1.84
CA LYS A 28 1.07 13.70 1.08
C LYS A 28 1.99 13.38 -0.09
N TYR A 29 3.08 12.65 0.13
CA TYR A 29 4.01 12.27 -0.94
C TYR A 29 3.38 11.33 -1.98
N ILE A 30 2.50 10.41 -1.55
CA ILE A 30 1.72 9.57 -2.47
C ILE A 30 0.84 10.46 -3.37
N LEU A 31 0.11 11.42 -2.79
CA LEU A 31 -0.77 12.31 -3.54
C LEU A 31 0.01 13.25 -4.47
N GLU A 32 1.18 13.74 -4.06
CA GLU A 32 2.08 14.51 -4.92
C GLU A 32 2.56 13.69 -6.14
N CYS A 33 2.87 12.40 -5.94
CA CYS A 33 3.22 11.51 -7.04
C CYS A 33 2.03 11.26 -7.98
N VAL A 34 0.84 11.06 -7.41
CA VAL A 34 -0.41 10.86 -8.17
C VAL A 34 -0.72 12.08 -9.03
N ALA A 35 -0.62 13.28 -8.47
CA ALA A 35 -0.89 14.53 -9.18
C ALA A 35 0.05 14.76 -10.39
N GLN A 36 1.24 14.16 -10.37
CA GLN A 36 2.24 14.24 -11.45
C GLN A 36 2.16 13.05 -12.42
N SER A 37 1.16 12.18 -12.30
CA SER A 37 1.06 10.94 -13.09
C SER A 37 -0.21 10.92 -13.92
N ASP A 38 -0.09 10.60 -15.22
CA ASP A 38 -1.25 10.40 -16.10
C ASP A 38 -2.03 9.12 -15.78
N LEU A 39 -1.34 8.11 -15.23
CA LEU A 39 -1.89 6.80 -14.89
C LEU A 39 -1.27 6.28 -13.60
N VAL A 40 -2.11 5.79 -12.68
CA VAL A 40 -1.67 5.21 -11.41
C VAL A 40 -1.97 3.72 -11.40
N VAL A 41 -0.93 2.90 -11.20
CA VAL A 41 -1.03 1.44 -11.17
C VAL A 41 -0.59 0.90 -9.81
N ALA A 42 -1.49 0.19 -9.13
CA ALA A 42 -1.24 -0.54 -7.90
C ALA A 42 -0.48 -1.85 -8.16
N CYS A 43 0.67 -2.01 -7.48
CA CYS A 43 1.54 -3.17 -7.60
C CYS A 43 1.98 -3.73 -6.22
N TRP A 44 1.17 -3.59 -5.17
CA TRP A 44 1.56 -3.93 -3.78
C TRP A 44 1.19 -5.34 -3.29
N GLY A 45 0.47 -6.15 -4.09
CA GLY A 45 0.06 -7.50 -3.69
C GLY A 45 -0.81 -7.54 -2.42
N ASN A 46 -0.82 -8.66 -1.69
CA ASN A 46 -1.66 -8.83 -0.49
C ASN A 46 -1.16 -8.05 0.74
N ASN A 47 0.10 -7.64 0.75
CA ASN A 47 0.71 -6.95 1.90
C ASN A 47 0.10 -5.56 2.14
N GLY A 48 -0.61 -5.00 1.15
CA GLY A 48 -1.33 -3.74 1.31
C GLY A 48 -2.47 -3.79 2.33
N MET A 49 -2.95 -4.98 2.73
CA MET A 49 -4.00 -5.11 3.74
C MET A 49 -3.55 -4.80 5.17
N TYR A 50 -2.25 -4.77 5.44
CA TYR A 50 -1.76 -4.44 6.78
C TYR A 50 -2.21 -3.02 7.15
N MET A 51 -2.78 -2.87 8.36
CA MET A 51 -3.39 -1.61 8.84
C MET A 51 -4.48 -1.04 7.92
N ASP A 52 -5.18 -1.91 7.17
CA ASP A 52 -6.22 -1.53 6.19
C ASP A 52 -5.72 -0.57 5.10
N ARG A 53 -4.40 -0.56 4.88
CA ARG A 53 -3.73 0.51 4.15
C ARG A 53 -4.18 0.61 2.70
N GLU A 54 -4.44 -0.53 2.06
CA GLU A 54 -4.90 -0.53 0.68
C GLU A 54 -6.29 0.10 0.50
N ASN A 55 -7.19 0.00 1.47
CA ASN A 55 -8.53 0.54 1.35
C ASN A 55 -8.50 2.06 1.53
N ILE A 56 -7.72 2.55 2.50
CA ILE A 56 -7.45 3.98 2.67
C ILE A 56 -6.88 4.59 1.38
N ILE A 57 -5.91 3.93 0.73
CA ILE A 57 -5.34 4.43 -0.53
C ILE A 57 -6.34 4.37 -1.69
N LYS A 58 -7.19 3.34 -1.78
CA LYS A 58 -8.26 3.27 -2.80
C LYS A 58 -9.27 4.40 -2.64
N GLU A 59 -9.58 4.81 -1.41
CA GLU A 59 -10.46 5.95 -1.14
C GLU A 59 -9.80 7.28 -1.54
N LEU A 60 -8.50 7.43 -1.26
CA LEU A 60 -7.72 8.63 -1.62
C LEU A 60 -7.46 8.74 -3.13
N ILE A 61 -7.39 7.62 -3.85
CA ILE A 61 -7.04 7.56 -5.28
C ILE A 61 -8.12 6.79 -6.06
N PRO A 62 -9.20 7.45 -6.49
CA PRO A 62 -10.33 6.77 -7.13
C PRO A 62 -10.03 6.16 -8.51
N ASN A 63 -9.03 6.71 -9.24
CA ASN A 63 -8.64 6.23 -10.58
C ASN A 63 -7.41 5.32 -10.54
N LEU A 64 -7.48 4.29 -9.69
CA LEU A 64 -6.40 3.35 -9.45
C LEU A 64 -6.57 2.07 -10.28
N TYR A 65 -5.58 1.77 -11.13
CA TYR A 65 -5.55 0.56 -11.94
C TYR A 65 -4.72 -0.52 -11.26
N CYS A 66 -4.89 -1.79 -11.65
CA CYS A 66 -4.00 -2.88 -11.26
C CYS A 66 -3.84 -3.87 -12.40
N LEU A 67 -2.64 -4.43 -12.58
CA LEU A 67 -2.39 -5.43 -13.63
C LEU A 67 -3.04 -6.78 -13.31
N LYS A 68 -2.98 -7.19 -12.04
CA LYS A 68 -3.53 -8.46 -11.56
C LYS A 68 -3.87 -8.36 -10.08
N LYS A 69 -5.06 -8.84 -9.71
CA LYS A 69 -5.41 -9.09 -8.31
C LYS A 69 -5.02 -10.51 -7.95
N ILE A 70 -4.34 -10.66 -6.81
CA ILE A 70 -4.04 -11.98 -6.26
C ILE A 70 -5.26 -12.43 -5.46
N LYS A 71 -5.72 -13.67 -5.67
CA LYS A 71 -6.78 -14.26 -4.88
C LYS A 71 -6.20 -14.67 -3.53
N MET A 72 -6.74 -14.15 -2.43
CA MET A 72 -6.53 -14.77 -1.13
C MET A 72 -7.46 -15.97 -1.04
N GLU A 73 -6.88 -17.17 -1.02
CA GLU A 73 -7.61 -18.36 -0.59
C GLU A 73 -7.80 -18.25 0.93
N PRO A 74 -9.03 -18.39 1.46
CA PRO A 74 -9.22 -18.52 2.90
C PRO A 74 -8.62 -19.88 3.29
N HIS A 75 -7.39 -19.87 3.80
CA HIS A 75 -6.92 -21.00 4.57
C HIS A 75 -7.81 -21.08 5.80
N ILE A 76 -8.75 -22.03 5.79
CA ILE A 76 -9.43 -22.51 6.99
C ILE A 76 -8.30 -22.96 7.91
N ILE A 77 -8.02 -22.16 8.94
CA ILE A 77 -7.23 -22.63 10.07
C ILE A 77 -8.19 -23.52 10.85
N LEU A 78 -8.12 -24.83 10.61
CA LEU A 78 -8.60 -25.86 11.52
C LEU A 78 -7.69 -25.91 12.76
#